data_AF-A0A1H2IEH3-F1
#
_entry.id   AF-A0A1H2IEH3-F1
#
_cell.length_a   1.000
_cell.length_b   1.000
_cell.length_c   1.000
_cell.angle_alpha   90.00
_cell.angle_beta   90.00
_cell.angle_gamma   90.00
#
_symmetry.space_group_name_H-M   'P 1'
#
loop_
_entity.id
_entity.type
_entity.pdbx_description
1 polymer ?
#
loop_
_entity_poly.entity_id
_entity_poly.type
_entity_poly.pdbx_seq_one_letter_code
_entity_poly.pdbx_strand_id
1 'polypeptide(L)' 'MVMGEDLLAIYAEAADERRAEQAQRPAACPNDGTPLEAGPRGELHCRFDGWRWPDNRTD' A
#
# COMPACT_ATOMS: atom_id res chain seq x y z
N MET A 1 1.38 -14.96 -33.00
CA MET A 1 1.19 -15.66 -31.72
C MET A 1 2.02 -14.90 -30.71
N VAL A 2 1.40 -13.97 -29.97
CA VAL A 2 2.11 -13.03 -29.09
C VAL A 2 1.64 -13.26 -27.65
N MET A 3 2.56 -13.83 -26.86
CA MET A 3 2.97 -13.43 -25.52
C MET A 3 1.89 -13.30 -24.44
N GLY A 4 1.33 -14.43 -23.99
CA GLY A 4 0.57 -14.49 -22.73
C GLY A 4 1.46 -14.68 -21.49
N GLU A 5 2.63 -15.32 -21.67
CA GLU A 5 3.58 -15.65 -20.60
C GLU A 5 4.29 -14.39 -20.06
N ASP A 6 4.70 -13.46 -20.92
CA ASP A 6 5.29 -12.18 -20.51
C ASP A 6 4.35 -11.32 -19.67
N LEU A 7 3.04 -11.29 -20.01
CA LEU A 7 2.07 -10.48 -19.27
C LEU A 7 1.86 -11.01 -17.85
N LEU A 8 1.86 -12.34 -17.68
CA LEU A 8 1.76 -12.99 -16.37
C LEU A 8 3.01 -12.75 -15.53
N ALA A 9 4.20 -12.79 -16.14
CA ALA A 9 5.44 -12.49 -15.44
C ALA A 9 5.46 -11.05 -14.92
N ILE A 10 5.07 -10.07 -15.74
CA ILE A 10 4.98 -8.66 -15.33
C ILE A 10 4.00 -8.47 -14.16
N TYR A 11 2.85 -9.15 -14.21
CA TYR A 11 1.86 -9.05 -13.13
C TYR A 11 2.34 -9.68 -11.82
N ALA A 12 3.05 -10.81 -11.90
CA ALA A 12 3.61 -11.47 -10.73
C ALA A 12 4.66 -10.61 -10.02
N GLU A 13 5.59 -10.03 -10.78
CA GLU A 13 6.62 -9.12 -10.26
C GLU A 13 6.00 -7.88 -9.61
N ALA A 14 5.00 -7.27 -10.27
CA ALA A 14 4.28 -6.12 -9.72
C ALA A 14 3.53 -6.47 -8.42
N ALA A 15 2.97 -7.68 -8.32
CA ALA A 15 2.27 -8.13 -7.12
C ALA A 15 3.23 -8.42 -5.95
N ASP A 16 4.46 -8.84 -6.23
CA ASP A 16 5.50 -9.06 -5.22
C ASP A 16 6.04 -7.73 -4.68
N GLU A 17 6.42 -6.81 -5.57
CA GLU A 17 6.82 -5.43 -5.24
C GLU A 17 5.74 -4.76 -4.36
N ARG A 18 4.46 -4.82 -4.78
CA ARG A 18 3.36 -4.26 -4.01
C ARG A 18 3.18 -4.91 -2.64
N ARG A 19 3.50 -6.20 -2.48
CA ARG A 19 3.47 -6.87 -1.18
C ARG A 19 4.63 -6.42 -0.30
N ALA A 20 5.83 -6.27 -0.87
CA ALA A 20 7.00 -5.75 -0.17
C ALA A 20 6.83 -4.27 0.24
N GLU A 21 6.24 -3.44 -0.62
CA GLU A 21 5.87 -2.06 -0.32
C GLU A 21 4.83 -1.99 0.81
N GLN A 22 3.80 -2.83 0.78
CA GLN A 22 2.80 -2.90 1.85
C GLN A 22 3.37 -3.44 3.17
N ALA A 23 4.45 -4.24 3.13
CA ALA A 23 5.16 -4.66 4.33
C ALA A 23 5.80 -3.49 5.08
N GLN A 24 6.16 -2.43 4.37
CA GLN A 24 6.78 -1.23 4.93
C GLN A 24 5.72 -0.27 5.49
N ARG A 25 6.16 0.64 6.37
CA ARG A 25 5.30 1.72 6.87
C ARG A 25 4.96 2.66 5.70
N PRO A 26 3.68 2.86 5.37
CA PRO A 26 3.32 3.80 4.32
C PRO A 26 3.66 5.22 4.79
N ALA A 27 4.15 6.04 3.87
CA ALA A 27 4.37 7.47 4.11
C ALA A 27 3.12 8.31 3.80
N ALA A 28 2.23 7.78 2.97
CA ALA A 28 1.03 8.45 2.48
C ALA A 28 -0.19 7.52 2.50
N CYS A 29 -1.38 8.11 2.52
CA CYS A 29 -2.64 7.38 2.46
C CYS A 29 -2.76 6.66 1.12
N PRO A 30 -3.15 5.37 1.09
CA PRO A 30 -3.24 4.59 -0.14
C PRO A 30 -4.30 5.09 -1.12
N ASN A 31 -5.35 5.75 -0.62
CA ASN A 31 -6.48 6.22 -1.42
C ASN A 31 -6.21 7.55 -2.14
N ASP A 32 -5.59 8.51 -1.45
CA ASP A 32 -5.47 9.91 -1.92
C ASP A 32 -4.02 10.43 -1.99
N GLY A 33 -3.03 9.63 -1.54
CA GLY A 33 -1.62 10.03 -1.53
C GLY A 33 -1.27 11.15 -0.55
N THR A 34 -2.22 11.57 0.28
CA THR A 34 -1.97 12.58 1.33
C THR A 34 -0.99 12.04 2.38
N PRO A 35 -0.09 12.87 2.92
CA PRO A 35 0.88 12.42 3.92
C PRO A 35 0.18 11.94 5.19
N LEU A 36 0.63 10.82 5.73
CA LEU A 36 0.10 10.29 6.99
C LEU A 36 0.65 11.09 8.17
N GLU A 37 -0.21 11.42 9.13
CA GLU A 37 0.23 12.07 10.38
C GLU A 37 0.43 11.00 11.48
N ALA A 38 1.46 11.22 12.31
CA ALA A 38 1.74 10.34 13.44
C ALA A 38 0.74 10.59 14.58
N GLY A 39 0.08 9.53 15.02
CA GLY A 39 -0.77 9.52 16.20
C GLY A 39 0.02 9.39 17.50
N PRO A 40 -0.62 9.68 18.64
CA PRO A 40 0.03 9.68 19.96
C PRO A 40 0.53 8.30 20.43
N ARG A 41 0.10 7.20 19.78
CA ARG A 41 0.55 5.84 20.10
C ARG A 41 1.48 5.26 19.02
N GLY A 42 1.96 6.10 18.10
CA GLY A 42 2.80 5.67 16.98
C GLY A 42 2.02 5.02 15.83
N GLU A 43 0.68 5.15 15.81
CA GLU A 43 -0.10 4.85 14.62
C GLU A 43 0.09 5.93 13.54
N LEU A 44 -0.19 5.59 12.29
CA LEU A 44 -0.27 6.58 11.21
C LEU A 44 -1.73 6.76 10.85
N HIS A 45 -2.21 8.00 10.80
CA HIS A 45 -3.60 8.31 10.43
C HIS A 45 -3.67 9.19 9.18
N CYS A 46 -4.70 8.96 8.38
CA CYS A 46 -5.03 9.78 7.24
C CYS A 46 -6.04 10.85 7.64
N ARG A 47 -5.67 12.12 7.52
CA ARG A 47 -6.51 13.25 7.93
C ARG A 47 -7.87 13.31 7.21
N PHE A 48 -7.91 12.93 5.94
CA PHE A 48 -9.08 13.15 5.08
C PHE A 48 -10.00 11.92 5.00
N ASP A 49 -9.43 10.73 5.08
CA ASP A 49 -10.12 9.46 4.82
C ASP A 49 -10.34 8.63 6.09
N GLY A 50 -9.69 8.99 7.20
CA GLY A 50 -9.76 8.23 8.46
C GLY A 50 -9.03 6.88 8.41
N TRP A 51 -8.34 6.57 7.30
CA TRP A 51 -7.49 5.39 7.17
C TRP A 51 -6.37 5.40 8.22
N ARG A 52 -6.09 4.23 8.82
CA ARG A 52 -5.12 4.08 9.92
C ARG A 52 -4.19 2.90 9.68
N TRP A 53 -2.89 3.08 9.95
CA TRP A 53 -1.91 2.00 9.95
C TRP A 53 -1.46 1.69 11.39
N PRO A 54 -1.39 0.41 11.80
CA PRO A 54 -1.63 -0.82 11.02
C PRO A 54 -3.09 -1.33 11.02
N ASP A 55 -4.03 -0.62 11.64
CA ASP A 55 -5.43 -1.06 11.87
C ASP A 55 -6.20 -1.42 10.59
N ASN A 56 -6.22 -0.54 9.58
CA ASN A 56 -6.90 -0.75 8.29
C ASN A 56 -6.08 -1.57 7.28
N ARG A 57 -5.11 -2.37 7.72
CA ARG A 57 -4.31 -3.23 6.85
C ARG A 57 -4.94 -4.61 6.59
N THR A 58 -5.95 -5.00 7.38
CA THR A 58 -6.44 -6.39 7.45
C THR A 58 -7.90 -6.57 6.97
N ASP A 59 -8.51 -5.54 6.38
CA ASP A 59 -9.83 -5.64 5.73
C ASP A 59 -9.67 -5.84 4.22
#